data_AF-A0A496PNA7-F1
#
_entry.id   AF-A0A496PNA7-F1
#
_cell.length_a   1.000
_cell.length_b   1.000
_cell.length_c   1.000
_cell.angle_alpha   90.00
_cell.angle_beta   90.00
_cell.angle_gamma   90.00
#
_symmetry.space_group_name_H-M   'P 1'
#
loop_
_entity.id
_entity.type
_entity.pdbx_description
1 polymer ?
#
loop_
_entity_poly.entity_id
_entity_poly.type
_entity_poly.pdbx_seq_one_letter_code
_entity_poly.pdbx_strand_id
1 'polypeptide(L)'
;MHGASSLDIGNSSNYADFFVPLNRIQEGTNQPTHTYKTELSLNWSPTATTSISPLISYTYQDNDDTPWESQKFNLGVNAWWAPTNKLNFVLAYNFYHEKTTTDYWFTYFNG
;
A
#
# COMPACT_ATOMS: atom_id res chain seq x y z
N MET A 1 -9.22 36.12 4.26
CA MET A 1 -10.54 36.79 4.34
C MET A 1 -11.60 35.85 3.77
N HIS A 2 -12.40 35.29 4.66
CA HIS A 2 -13.74 34.70 4.55
C HIS A 2 -13.95 34.15 5.97
N GLY A 3 -14.86 34.58 6.83
CA GLY A 3 -16.01 35.47 6.77
C GLY A 3 -16.87 35.01 7.95
N ALA A 4 -16.99 35.83 8.98
CA ALA A 4 -17.70 35.50 10.22
C ALA A 4 -19.22 35.43 9.99
N SER A 5 -19.93 34.58 10.74
CA SER A 5 -21.17 35.02 11.38
C SER A 5 -21.50 34.17 12.59
N SER A 6 -21.77 34.89 13.67
CA SER A 6 -22.13 34.49 15.02
C SER A 6 -23.48 33.78 15.11
N LEU A 7 -23.55 32.75 15.94
CA LEU A 7 -24.75 32.41 16.72
C LEU A 7 -24.30 32.13 18.15
N ASP A 8 -24.37 33.17 18.96
CA ASP A 8 -24.19 33.11 20.40
C ASP A 8 -25.53 32.66 21.00
N ILE A 9 -25.63 31.37 21.37
CA ILE A 9 -26.74 30.85 22.17
C ILE A 9 -26.12 30.07 23.33
N GLY A 10 -25.73 30.83 24.35
CA GLY A 10 -25.82 30.45 25.76
C GLY A 10 -25.13 29.17 26.18
N ASN A 11 -23.87 29.28 26.62
CA ASN A 11 -23.27 28.49 27.72
C ASN A 11 -23.63 26.99 27.81
N SER A 12 -23.82 26.31 26.69
CA SER A 12 -23.72 24.87 26.61
C SER A 12 -22.29 24.62 26.18
N SER A 13 -21.43 24.35 27.16
CA SER A 13 -20.23 23.54 26.93
C SER A 13 -20.63 22.46 25.94
N ASN A 14 -20.17 22.57 24.69
CA ASN A 14 -20.44 21.61 23.64
C ASN A 14 -19.91 20.28 24.17
N TYR A 15 -20.78 19.46 24.77
CA TYR A 15 -20.40 18.11 25.19
C TYR A 15 -19.86 17.35 23.96
N ALA A 16 -20.34 17.69 22.76
CA ALA A 16 -19.76 17.26 21.50
C ALA A 16 -18.26 17.61 21.34
N ASP A 17 -17.80 18.82 21.69
CA ASP A 17 -16.39 19.21 21.57
C ASP A 17 -15.48 18.51 22.58
N PHE A 18 -16.00 18.00 23.70
CA PHE A 18 -15.22 17.22 24.66
C PHE A 18 -15.04 15.75 24.24
N PHE A 19 -16.00 15.20 23.50
CA PHE A 19 -15.97 13.78 23.06
C PHE A 19 -15.40 13.59 21.64
N VAL A 20 -15.35 14.63 20.81
CA VAL A 20 -14.78 14.57 19.46
C VAL A 20 -13.26 14.31 19.42
N PRO A 21 -12.42 14.79 20.38
CA PRO A 21 -10.99 14.47 20.39
C PRO A 21 -10.69 13.06 20.92
N LEU A 22 -11.53 12.52 21.81
CA LEU A 22 -11.30 11.20 22.42
C LEU A 22 -11.70 10.03 21.52
N ASN A 23 -12.57 10.27 20.52
CA ASN A 23 -12.99 9.26 19.54
C ASN A 23 -12.39 9.45 18.13
N ARG A 24 -11.60 10.51 17.90
CA ARG A 24 -10.72 10.66 16.73
C ARG A 24 -9.29 10.32 17.14
N ILE A 25 -9.04 9.08 17.55
CA ILE A 25 -7.74 8.73 18.15
C ILE A 25 -6.63 8.78 17.10
N GLN A 26 -6.91 8.58 15.80
CA GLN A 26 -5.96 8.79 14.71
C GLN A 26 -6.69 9.30 13.47
N GLU A 27 -6.23 10.40 12.87
CA GLU A 27 -6.65 10.77 11.51
C GLU A 27 -6.14 9.67 10.59
N GLY A 28 -7.01 8.73 10.23
CA GLY A 28 -6.69 7.51 9.48
C GLY A 28 -6.09 7.81 8.11
N THR A 29 -4.78 8.03 8.06
CA THR A 29 -4.01 8.13 6.83
C THR A 29 -3.59 6.73 6.40
N ASN A 30 -3.81 6.41 5.13
CA ASN A 30 -3.32 5.19 4.48
C ASN A 30 -1.93 5.38 3.86
N GLN A 31 -1.27 6.49 4.19
CA GLN A 31 0.07 6.76 3.71
C GLN A 31 1.09 6.03 4.58
N PRO A 32 2.08 5.36 4.00
CA PRO A 32 3.12 4.70 4.78
C PRO A 32 4.06 5.72 5.43
N THR A 33 4.39 5.49 6.70
CA THR A 33 5.50 6.19 7.37
C THR A 33 6.83 5.54 6.98
N HIS A 34 6.90 4.21 6.96
CA HIS A 34 8.06 3.48 6.46
C HIS A 34 7.72 2.57 5.29
N THR A 35 8.72 2.32 4.45
CA THR A 35 8.62 1.40 3.32
C THR A 35 9.91 0.62 3.19
N TYR A 36 9.81 -0.69 3.30
CA TYR A 36 10.91 -1.62 3.14
C TYR A 36 10.69 -2.42 1.87
N LYS A 37 11.66 -2.36 0.95
CA LYS A 37 11.58 -3.03 -0.34
C LYS A 37 12.81 -3.88 -0.57
N THR A 38 12.58 -5.13 -0.95
CA THR A 38 13.62 -6.06 -1.37
C THR A 38 13.29 -6.59 -2.75
N GLU A 39 14.23 -6.45 -3.68
CA GLU A 39 14.10 -6.95 -5.04
C GLU A 39 15.28 -7.85 -5.39
N LEU A 40 14.96 -8.97 -6.03
CA LEU A 40 15.92 -9.89 -6.59
C LEU A 40 15.58 -10.12 -8.05
N SER A 41 16.51 -9.79 -8.93
CA SER A 41 16.43 -10.07 -10.35
C SER A 41 17.61 -10.92 -10.77
N LEU A 42 17.34 -12.00 -11.49
CA LEU A 42 18.37 -12.80 -12.13
C LEU A 42 18.14 -12.72 -13.64
N ASN A 43 19.23 -12.67 -14.40
CA ASN A 43 19.18 -12.89 -15.84
C ASN A 43 20.10 -14.05 -16.18
N TRP A 44 19.54 -15.11 -16.72
CA TRP A 44 20.27 -16.31 -17.08
C TRP A 44 20.09 -16.62 -18.56
N SER A 45 21.18 -16.59 -19.30
CA SER A 45 21.22 -16.94 -20.72
C SER A 45 22.04 -18.20 -20.91
N PRO A 46 21.42 -19.40 -20.88
CA PRO A 46 22.15 -20.65 -21.05
C PRO A 46 22.70 -20.83 -22.47
N THR A 47 22.12 -20.15 -23.45
CA THR A 47 22.58 -20.14 -24.86
C THR A 47 22.54 -18.72 -25.43
N ALA A 48 23.10 -18.53 -26.62
CA ALA A 48 23.00 -17.26 -27.34
C ALA A 48 21.58 -16.96 -27.86
N THR A 49 20.70 -17.96 -27.91
CA THR A 49 19.34 -17.87 -28.48
C THR A 49 18.24 -17.96 -27.43
N THR A 50 18.58 -18.12 -26.15
CA THR A 50 17.61 -18.19 -25.06
C THR A 50 18.07 -17.40 -23.84
N SER A 51 17.11 -16.74 -23.18
CA SER A 51 17.32 -16.18 -21.86
C SER A 51 16.07 -16.35 -20.99
N ILE A 52 16.30 -16.45 -19.68
CA ILE A 52 15.26 -16.51 -18.67
C ILE A 52 15.63 -15.50 -17.58
N SER A 53 14.68 -14.65 -17.22
CA SER A 53 14.87 -13.57 -16.26
C SER A 53 13.76 -13.60 -15.21
N PRO A 54 13.93 -14.36 -14.11
CA PRO A 54 13.01 -14.29 -12.98
C PRO A 54 13.27 -13.02 -12.15
N LEU A 55 12.18 -12.46 -11.62
CA LEU A 55 12.12 -11.29 -10.78
C LEU A 55 11.26 -11.62 -9.55
N ILE A 56 11.75 -11.32 -8.36
CA ILE A 56 10.99 -11.39 -7.12
C ILE A 56 11.10 -10.03 -6.44
N SER A 57 9.98 -9.45 -6.02
CA SER A 57 9.95 -8.24 -5.22
C SER A 57 9.01 -8.41 -4.05
N TYR A 58 9.46 -8.02 -2.87
CA TYR A 58 8.63 -7.90 -1.67
C TYR A 58 8.69 -6.48 -1.16
N THR A 59 7.54 -5.91 -0.81
CA THR A 59 7.43 -4.58 -0.21
C THR A 59 6.56 -4.67 1.03
N TYR A 60 7.09 -4.21 2.16
CA TYR A 60 6.36 -4.04 3.41
C TYR A 60 6.26 -2.56 3.72
N GLN A 61 5.08 -2.11 4.12
CA GLN A 61 4.79 -0.73 4.45
C GLN A 61 3.95 -0.69 5.72
N ASP A 62 4.28 0.22 6.62
CA ASP A 62 3.58 0.47 7.87
C ASP A 62 3.36 1.97 8.06
N ASN A 63 2.52 2.30 9.03
CA ASN A 63 2.30 3.67 9.47
C ASN A 63 2.41 3.73 10.99
N ASP A 64 3.22 4.64 11.51
CA ASP A 64 3.41 4.79 12.97
C ASP A 64 2.19 5.44 13.65
N ASP A 65 1.47 6.28 12.89
CA ASP A 65 0.32 7.08 13.33
C ASP A 65 -1.02 6.35 13.13
N THR A 66 -1.06 5.16 12.49
CA THR A 66 -2.30 4.38 12.29
C THR A 66 -2.01 2.87 12.26
N PRO A 67 -2.95 1.97 12.61
CA PRO A 67 -2.77 0.52 12.49
C PRO A 67 -2.85 0.04 11.02
N TRP A 68 -2.43 0.88 10.07
CA TRP A 68 -2.42 0.57 8.65
C TRP A 68 -1.12 -0.15 8.30
N GLU A 69 -1.24 -1.27 7.60
CA GLU A 69 -0.11 -2.02 7.05
C GLU A 69 -0.43 -2.49 5.63
N SER A 70 0.59 -2.52 4.76
CA SER A 70 0.50 -3.06 3.41
C SER A 70 1.67 -3.98 3.08
N GLN A 71 1.35 -5.13 2.50
CA GLN A 71 2.31 -6.13 2.07
C GLN A 71 2.09 -6.43 0.59
N LYS A 72 3.13 -6.26 -0.21
CA LYS A 72 3.09 -6.49 -1.67
C LYS A 72 4.12 -7.55 -2.03
N PHE A 73 3.69 -8.57 -2.74
CA PHE A 73 4.54 -9.62 -3.27
C PHE A 73 4.37 -9.72 -4.78
N ASN A 74 5.49 -9.63 -5.48
CA ASN A 74 5.56 -9.67 -6.94
C ASN A 74 6.50 -10.80 -7.35
N LEU A 75 6.03 -11.63 -8.27
CA LEU A 75 6.83 -12.65 -8.93
C LEU A 75 6.68 -12.48 -10.44
N GLY A 76 7.78 -12.19 -11.12
CA GLY A 76 7.84 -12.10 -12.57
C GLY A 76 8.78 -13.17 -13.12
N VAL A 77 8.47 -13.66 -14.31
CA VAL A 77 9.44 -14.40 -15.12
C VAL A 77 9.29 -13.97 -16.57
N ASN A 78 10.42 -13.64 -17.19
CA ASN A 78 10.50 -13.37 -18.62
C ASN A 78 11.35 -14.43 -19.29
N ALA A 79 10.91 -14.97 -20.41
CA ALA A 79 11.65 -15.91 -21.22
C ALA A 79 11.74 -15.34 -22.64
N TRP A 80 12.95 -15.27 -23.17
CA TRP A 80 13.22 -14.89 -24.54
C TRP A 80 13.79 -16.08 -25.29
N TRP A 81 13.30 -16.29 -26.51
CA TRP A 81 13.78 -17.34 -27.39
C TRP A 81 13.84 -16.85 -28.84
N ALA A 82 15.02 -16.88 -29.43
CA ALA A 82 15.28 -16.52 -30.81
C ALA A 82 15.81 -17.73 -31.60
N PRO A 83 14.93 -18.59 -32.13
CA PRO A 83 15.36 -19.75 -32.91
C PRO A 83 16.12 -19.37 -34.19
N THR A 84 15.90 -18.15 -34.71
CA THR A 84 16.64 -17.60 -35.84
C THR A 84 16.89 -16.11 -35.63
N ASN A 85 17.84 -15.52 -36.36
CA ASN A 85 18.11 -14.07 -36.30
C ASN A 85 16.96 -13.19 -36.83
N LYS A 86 15.88 -13.80 -37.33
CA LYS A 86 14.72 -13.11 -37.92
C LYS A 86 13.44 -13.29 -37.10
N LEU A 87 13.45 -14.17 -36.10
CA LEU A 87 12.26 -14.53 -35.34
C LEU A 87 12.59 -14.64 -33.86
N ASN A 88 11.91 -13.84 -33.06
CA ASN A 88 12.09 -13.78 -31.61
C ASN A 88 10.73 -13.98 -30.93
N PHE A 89 10.71 -14.78 -29.88
CA PHE A 89 9.59 -15.00 -29.00
C PHE A 89 9.91 -14.46 -27.61
N VAL A 90 8.93 -13.80 -27.00
CA VAL A 90 9.00 -13.30 -25.63
C VAL A 90 7.78 -13.81 -24.89
N LEU A 91 8.01 -14.49 -23.77
CA LEU A 91 6.98 -14.98 -22.86
C LEU A 91 7.21 -14.33 -21.51
N ALA A 92 6.24 -13.55 -21.05
CA ALA A 92 6.28 -12.94 -19.73
C ALA A 92 5.09 -13.41 -18.91
N TYR A 93 5.35 -13.81 -17.67
CA TYR A 93 4.32 -14.08 -16.68
C TYR A 93 4.62 -13.26 -15.43
N ASN A 94 3.60 -12.56 -14.92
CA ASN A 94 3.71 -11.76 -13.72
C ASN A 94 2.56 -12.11 -12.79
N PHE A 95 2.90 -12.38 -11.54
CA PHE A 95 1.98 -12.57 -10.44
C PHE A 95 2.14 -11.39 -9.47
N TYR A 96 1.01 -10.77 -9.15
CA TYR A 96 0.90 -9.64 -8.24
C TYR A 96 -0.03 -10.02 -7.09
N HIS A 97 0.44 -9.88 -5.86
CA HIS A 97 -0.39 -10.03 -4.67
C HIS A 97 -0.16 -8.85 -3.74
N GLU A 98 -1.25 -8.21 -3.33
CA GLU A 98 -1.24 -7.13 -2.35
C GLU A 98 -2.27 -7.43 -1.27
N LYS A 99 -1.85 -7.30 -0.02
CA LYS A 99 -2.71 -7.34 1.15
C LYS A 99 -2.51 -6.05 1.92
N THR A 100 -3.61 -5.36 2.19
CA THR A 100 -3.64 -4.16 3.02
C THR A 100 -4.58 -4.41 4.17
N THR A 101 -4.16 -4.05 5.38
CA THR A 101 -4.94 -4.24 6.62
C THR A 101 -5.03 -2.92 7.36
N THR A 102 -6.17 -2.69 8.00
CA THR A 102 -6.42 -1.50 8.82
C THR A 102 -7.41 -1.89 9.90
N ASP A 103 -6.98 -1.80 11.16
CA ASP A 103 -7.84 -2.12 12.29
C ASP A 103 -8.71 -0.92 12.65
N TYR A 104 -10.03 -1.12 12.66
CA TYR A 104 -10.99 -0.12 13.11
C TYR A 104 -11.54 -0.48 14.49
N TRP A 105 -11.46 0.46 15.42
CA TRP A 105 -12.02 0.32 16.77
C TRP A 105 -13.34 1.10 16.82
N PHE A 106 -14.45 0.40 17.09
CA PHE A 106 -15.74 1.02 17.35
C PHE A 106 -16.10 0.84 18.83
N THR A 107 -16.30 1.94 19.55
CA THR A 107 -16.86 1.90 20.90
C THR A 107 -18.38 1.69 20.80
N TYR A 108 -18.87 0.57 21.32
CA TYR A 108 -20.31 0.36 21.52
C TYR A 108 -20.79 1.24 22.68
N PHE A 109 -21.63 2.23 22.39
CA PHE A 109 -22.38 2.96 23.41
C PHE A 109 -23.55 2.09 23.85
N ASN A 110 -23.48 1.49 25.04
CA ASN A 110 -24.67 1.00 25.72
C ASN A 110 -25.33 2.20 26.41
N GLY A 111 -26.57 2.50 26.01
CA GLY A 111 -27.38 3.59 26.55
C GLY A 111 -27.86 3.35 27.98
#